data_AF-A0A165E480-F1
#
_entry.id   AF-A0A165E480-F1
#
_cell.length_a   1.000
_cell.length_b   1.000
_cell.length_c   1.000
_cell.angle_alpha   90.00
_cell.angle_beta   90.00
_cell.angle_gamma   90.00
#
_symmetry.space_group_name_H-M   'P 1'
#
loop_
_entity.id
_entity.type
_entity.pdbx_description
1 polymer ?
#
loop_
_entity_poly.entity_id
_entity_poly.type
_entity_poly.pdbx_seq_one_letter_code
_entity_poly.pdbx_strand_id
1 'polypeptide(L)'
;MADGVKAALELKAEGNALYAKQDYLAAYKKYSDATEIDDKNAVLYANRAACSLGLKCFSDVVADAQKVFGLGTRVLHLREHSPHKP
;
A
#
# COMPACT_ATOMS: atom_id res chain seq x y z
N MET A 1 -4.84 4.96 -20.57
CA MET A 1 -4.41 4.29 -19.32
C MET A 1 -5.16 4.87 -18.10
N ALA A 2 -6.48 5.07 -18.20
CA ALA A 2 -7.28 5.69 -17.13
C ALA A 2 -8.14 4.66 -16.37
N ASP A 3 -8.29 3.46 -16.93
CA ASP A 3 -9.19 2.42 -16.42
C ASP A 3 -8.66 1.71 -15.17
N GLY A 4 -7.34 1.54 -15.05
CA GLY A 4 -6.72 0.91 -13.87
C GLY A 4 -6.88 1.74 -12.59
N VAL A 5 -6.69 3.06 -12.69
CA VAL A 5 -6.87 3.98 -11.56
C VAL A 5 -8.32 3.98 -11.07
N LYS A 6 -9.28 3.86 -12.00
CA LYS A 6 -10.70 3.77 -11.69
C LYS A 6 -11.04 2.46 -10.98
N ALA A 7 -10.49 1.33 -11.43
CA ALA A 7 -10.65 0.04 -10.76
C ALA A 7 -10.09 0.06 -9.32
N ALA A 8 -8.91 0.66 -9.11
CA ALA A 8 -8.33 0.82 -7.78
C ALA A 8 -9.19 1.71 -6.85
N LEU A 9 -9.82 2.75 -7.41
CA LEU A 9 -10.77 3.62 -6.69
C LEU A 9 -12.05 2.89 -6.27
N GLU A 10 -12.57 2.00 -7.12
CA GLU A 10 -13.75 1.18 -6.82
C GLU A 10 -13.43 0.17 -5.71
N LEU A 11 -12.29 -0.52 -5.79
CA LEU A 11 -11.80 -1.40 -4.73
C LEU A 11 -11.57 -0.65 -3.40
N LYS A 12 -11.06 0.59 -3.47
CA LYS A 12 -10.93 1.46 -2.30
C LYS A 12 -12.30 1.75 -1.67
N ALA A 13 -13.29 2.09 -2.49
CA ALA A 13 -14.64 2.39 -1.99
C ALA A 13 -15.29 1.16 -1.35
N GLU A 14 -15.14 -0.03 -1.95
CA GLU A 14 -15.55 -1.30 -1.34
C GLU A 14 -14.84 -1.57 -0.02
N GLY A 15 -13.51 -1.38 0.01
CA GLY A 15 -12.71 -1.51 1.23
C GLY A 15 -13.19 -0.58 2.34
N ASN A 16 -13.59 0.65 2.00
CA ASN A 16 -14.06 1.63 2.97
C ASN A 16 -15.46 1.26 3.52
N ALA A 17 -16.33 0.71 2.67
CA ALA A 17 -17.62 0.18 3.10
C ALA A 17 -17.46 -1.03 4.05
N LEU A 18 -16.46 -1.89 3.80
CA LEU A 18 -16.13 -3.01 4.69
C LEU A 18 -15.49 -2.52 6.00
N TYR A 19 -14.64 -1.51 5.93
CA TYR A 19 -14.05 -0.86 7.11
C TYR A 19 -15.14 -0.27 8.03
N ALA A 20 -16.15 0.38 7.45
CA ALA A 20 -17.31 0.90 8.19
C ALA A 20 -18.14 -0.21 8.85
N LYS A 21 -18.11 -1.43 8.29
CA LYS A 21 -18.74 -2.63 8.89
C LYS A 21 -17.85 -3.30 9.95
N GLN A 22 -16.70 -2.70 10.30
CA GLN A 22 -15.65 -3.29 11.14
C GLN A 22 -15.07 -4.59 10.57
N ASP A 23 -15.31 -4.87 9.29
CA ASP A 23 -14.80 -6.06 8.59
C ASP A 23 -13.44 -5.74 7.99
N TYR A 24 -12.48 -5.53 8.88
CA TYR A 24 -11.14 -5.09 8.54
C TYR A 24 -10.37 -6.12 7.70
N LEU A 25 -10.71 -7.41 7.81
CA LEU A 25 -10.07 -8.50 7.07
C LEU A 25 -10.44 -8.45 5.58
N ALA A 26 -11.74 -8.33 5.29
CA ALA A 26 -12.22 -8.17 3.93
C ALA A 26 -11.76 -6.83 3.33
N ALA A 27 -11.79 -5.75 4.12
CA ALA A 27 -11.28 -4.44 3.71
C ALA A 27 -9.78 -4.51 3.35
N TYR A 28 -8.96 -5.17 4.16
CA TYR A 28 -7.52 -5.35 3.90
C TYR A 28 -7.26 -6.03 2.57
N LYS A 29 -7.97 -7.12 2.26
CA LYS A 29 -7.88 -7.80 0.96
C LYS A 29 -8.17 -6.84 -0.19
N LYS A 30 -9.31 -6.13 -0.12
CA LYS A 30 -9.72 -5.18 -1.17
C LYS A 30 -8.70 -4.07 -1.39
N TYR A 31 -8.10 -3.53 -0.32
CA TYR A 31 -7.02 -2.56 -0.46
C TYR A 31 -5.74 -3.18 -1.05
N SER A 32 -5.45 -4.44 -0.74
CA SER A 32 -4.29 -5.15 -1.32
C SER A 32 -4.45 -5.36 -2.83
N ASP A 33 -5.63 -5.83 -3.28
CA ASP A 33 -5.96 -5.91 -4.71
C ASP A 33 -5.85 -4.53 -5.38
N ALA A 34 -6.29 -3.47 -4.70
CA ALA A 34 -6.17 -2.11 -5.22
C ALA A 34 -4.72 -1.64 -5.35
N THR A 35 -3.83 -2.00 -4.40
CA THR A 35 -2.40 -1.67 -4.47
C THR A 35 -1.66 -2.43 -5.56
N GLU A 36 -2.13 -3.60 -5.99
CA GLU A 36 -1.55 -4.31 -7.13
C GLU A 36 -1.88 -3.64 -8.47
N ILE A 37 -3.02 -2.96 -8.55
CA ILE A 37 -3.44 -2.18 -9.72
C ILE A 37 -2.81 -0.78 -9.70
N ASP A 38 -2.76 -0.14 -8.53
CA ASP A 38 -2.21 1.19 -8.33
C ASP A 38 -1.22 1.20 -7.13
N ASP A 39 0.00 0.73 -7.41
CA ASP A 39 1.13 0.74 -6.46
C ASP A 39 1.63 2.16 -6.16
N LYS A 40 1.23 3.15 -6.96
CA LYS A 40 1.68 4.54 -6.80
C LYS A 40 0.83 5.33 -5.81
N ASN A 41 -0.32 4.80 -5.41
CA ASN A 41 -1.26 5.51 -4.54
C ASN A 41 -1.02 5.20 -3.06
N ALA A 42 -0.26 6.08 -2.39
CA ALA A 42 0.02 6.02 -0.96
C ALA A 42 -1.26 5.96 -0.08
N VAL A 43 -2.40 6.47 -0.57
CA VAL A 43 -3.68 6.43 0.17
C VAL A 43 -4.18 4.99 0.35
N LEU A 44 -3.94 4.11 -0.61
CA LEU A 44 -4.34 2.70 -0.52
C LEU A 44 -3.55 1.98 0.58
N TYR A 45 -2.23 2.19 0.62
CA TYR A 45 -1.36 1.68 1.68
C TYR A 45 -1.76 2.20 3.07
N ALA A 46 -2.11 3.48 3.18
CA ALA A 46 -2.57 4.08 4.44
C ALA A 46 -3.87 3.45 4.94
N ASN A 47 -4.86 3.24 4.07
CA ASN A 47 -6.12 2.58 4.44
C ASN A 47 -5.91 1.10 4.79
N ARG A 48 -5.05 0.42 4.03
CA ARG A 48 -4.66 -0.97 4.32
C ARG A 48 -4.01 -1.08 5.70
N ALA A 49 -3.11 -0.16 6.06
CA ALA A 49 -2.50 -0.10 7.38
C ALA A 49 -3.53 0.17 8.49
N ALA A 50 -4.51 1.04 8.25
CA ALA A 50 -5.60 1.30 9.19
C ALA A 50 -6.46 0.05 9.44
N CYS A 51 -6.75 -0.76 8.41
CA CYS A 51 -7.41 -2.06 8.57
C CYS A 51 -6.60 -3.00 9.47
N SER A 52 -5.29 -3.08 9.24
CA SER A 52 -4.46 -4.00 10.01
C SER A 52 -4.29 -3.59 11.47
N LEU A 53 -4.26 -2.29 11.75
CA LEU A 53 -4.35 -1.78 13.12
C LEU A 53 -5.65 -2.23 13.80
N GLY A 54 -6.78 -2.20 13.07
CA GLY A 54 -8.08 -2.67 13.55
C GLY A 54 -8.13 -4.19 13.81
N LEU A 55 -7.40 -4.98 13.02
CA LEU A 55 -7.34 -6.45 13.19
C LEU A 55 -6.46 -6.91 14.34
N LYS A 56 -5.66 -6.02 14.95
CA LYS A 56 -4.57 -6.39 15.88
C LYS A 56 -3.60 -7.45 15.34
N CYS A 57 -3.65 -7.76 14.05
CA CYS A 57 -2.71 -8.62 13.36
C CYS A 57 -1.52 -7.77 12.91
N PHE A 58 -0.67 -7.41 13.86
CA PHE A 58 0.54 -6.61 13.62
C PHE A 58 1.64 -7.38 12.86
N SER A 59 1.61 -8.72 12.88
CA SER A 59 2.70 -9.55 12.35
C SER A 59 2.87 -9.45 10.83
N ASP A 60 1.79 -9.41 10.05
CA ASP A 60 1.83 -9.26 8.59
C ASP A 60 2.15 -7.81 8.16
N VAL A 61 1.73 -6.83 8.96
CA VAL A 61 1.93 -5.40 8.68
C VAL A 61 3.39 -5.02 8.67
N VAL A 62 4.17 -5.57 9.61
CA VAL A 62 5.59 -5.25 9.72
C VAL A 62 6.33 -5.69 8.46
N ALA A 63 6.00 -6.87 7.91
CA ALA A 63 6.59 -7.37 6.68
C ALA A 63 6.24 -6.48 5.48
N ASP A 64 4.99 -6.03 5.38
CA ASP A 64 4.53 -5.19 4.28
C ASP A 64 5.06 -3.74 4.40
N ALA A 65 5.12 -3.21 5.61
CA ALA A 65 5.73 -1.91 5.91
C ALA A 65 7.24 -1.90 5.64
N GLN A 66 7.95 -3.00 5.93
CA GLN A 66 9.37 -3.12 5.56
C GLN A 66 9.57 -3.13 4.04
N LYS A 67 8.63 -3.69 3.28
CA LYS A 67 8.67 -3.68 1.82
C LYS A 67 8.51 -2.27 1.25
N VAL A 68 7.58 -1.48 1.81
CA VAL A 68 7.39 -0.07 1.47
C VAL A 68 8.61 0.78 1.86
N PHE A 69 9.19 0.55 3.04
CA PHE A 69 10.38 1.27 3.50
C PHE A 69 11.63 0.93 2.65
N GLY A 70 11.76 -0.33 2.23
CA GLY A 70 12.80 -0.76 1.28
C GLY A 70 12.64 -0.12 -0.10
N LEU A 71 11.41 0.05 -0.58
CA LEU A 71 11.10 0.78 -1.82
C LEU A 71 11.45 2.28 -1.70
N GLY A 72 11.10 2.93 -0.60
CA GLY A 72 11.45 4.33 -0.33
C GLY A 72 12.96 4.57 -0.25
N THR A 73 13.70 3.61 0.30
CA THR A 73 15.17 3.69 0.40
C THR A 73 15.86 3.46 -0.96
N ARG A 74 15.23 2.73 -1.90
CA ARG A 74 15.78 2.49 -3.24
C ARG A 74 15.76 3.73 -4.14
N VAL A 75 14.85 4.67 -3.91
CA VAL A 75 14.83 5.96 -4.62
C VAL A 75 15.98 6.87 -4.20
N LEU A 76 16.48 6.75 -2.96
CA LEU A 76 17.56 7.59 -2.45
C LEU A 76 18.96 7.08 -2.83
N HIS A 77 19.11 5.81 -3.22
CA HIS A 77 20.43 5.25 -3.54
C HIS A 77 20.82 5.30 -5.03
N LEU A 78 19.96 5.79 -5.92
CA LEU A 78 20.25 5.90 -7.36
C LEU A 78 20.66 7.32 -7.80
N ARG A 79 20.97 8.24 -6.89
CA ARG A 79 21.43 9.59 -7.24
C ARG A 79 22.84 9.97 -6.75
N GLU A 80 23.57 9.09 -6.06
CA GLU A 80 24.90 9.47 -5.53
C GLU A 80 26.05 8.50 -5.85
N HIS A 81 25.90 7.57 -6.79
CA HIS A 81 27.05 6.85 -7.35
C HIS A 81 27.52 7.50 -8.66
N SER A 82 28.08 8.70 -8.53
CA SER A 82 29.16 9.17 -9.41
C SER A 82 30.42 9.40 -8.57
N PRO A 83 31.19 8.36 -8.22
CA PRO A 83 32.55 8.57 -7.80
C PRO A 83 33.40 8.84 -9.05
N HIS A 84 33.71 10.12 -9.18
CA HIS A 84 34.77 10.69 -9.99
C HIS A 84 36.03 9.81 -9.95
N LYS A 85 36.52 9.54 -11.16
CA LYS A 85 37.84 9.06 -11.56
C LYS A 85 38.99 9.50 -10.62
N PRO A 86 39.97 8.62 -10.37
CA PRO A 86 41.36 8.94 -10.70
C PRO A 86 41.93 8.06 -11.82
#